data_AF-A0A3D1VW47-F1
#
_entry.id   AF-A0A3D1VW47-F1
#
_cell.length_a   1.000
_cell.length_b   1.000
_cell.length_c   1.000
_cell.angle_alpha   90.00
_cell.angle_beta   90.00
_cell.angle_gamma   90.00
#
_symmetry.space_group_name_H-M   'P 1'
#
loop_
_entity.id
_entity.type
_entity.pdbx_description
1 polymer ?
#
loop_
_entity_poly.entity_id
_entity_poly.type
_entity_poly.pdbx_seq_one_letter_code
_entity_poly.pdbx_strand_id
1 'polypeptide(L)'
;MGSALRFMFLDEFDPLTNHLYLRVAYHDGRDGIPQAGFQILRQSIQITETLPLETLQREFRRVLKIPMPPLWFDYLKLVIHALDLEVMKMKTNEKPNLWWVGVQCFHPTDPNRSTLHFEISEQVNILKEWIFQMEEEKDEMRYIEFLSRALLMAPQDPALLRRIVFYLKQTSQSQEAYECVKRWLMVDPDREEALCIKAELQIALGKTIKARELFETLMARNRINPKYYLGLAQTNSFLGKDPVPYLDAAVELDRVFSCEVLKSTFNYRLQERPTHGPFYDFEILPDQLGLSAGEIKKFMSGDSSVTDQPIHEQELTRWVTIMNRYRLLPEAIPWNAPTPKQIERLS
;
A
#
# COMPACT_ATOMS: atom_id res chain seq x y z
N MET A 1 -11.47 -2.49 34.53
CA MET A 1 -10.87 -3.06 33.31
C MET A 1 -9.60 -2.27 33.05
N GLY A 2 -8.44 -2.93 33.15
CA GLY A 2 -7.12 -2.28 33.12
C GLY A 2 -6.59 -2.11 31.71
N SER A 3 -5.57 -1.27 31.56
CA SER A 3 -4.79 -1.18 30.32
C SER A 3 -4.10 -2.52 30.02
N ALA A 4 -4.02 -2.91 28.75
CA ALA A 4 -3.37 -4.14 28.31
C ALA A 4 -2.18 -3.82 27.39
N LEU A 5 -0.97 -4.21 27.78
CA LEU A 5 0.25 -4.04 26.97
C LEU A 5 0.24 -4.98 25.77
N ARG A 6 0.78 -4.50 24.64
CA ARG A 6 0.94 -5.30 23.43
C ARG A 6 2.39 -5.45 23.01
N PHE A 7 3.09 -4.34 22.80
CA PHE A 7 4.47 -4.36 22.32
C PHE A 7 5.24 -3.16 22.84
N MET A 8 6.54 -3.35 23.00
CA MET A 8 7.51 -2.27 23.04
C MET A 8 8.32 -2.30 21.75
N PHE A 9 8.46 -1.15 21.11
CA PHE A 9 9.28 -0.94 19.93
C PHE A 9 10.44 -0.04 20.31
N LEU A 10 11.66 -0.43 19.96
CA LEU A 10 12.78 0.50 19.97
C LEU A 10 12.81 1.22 18.62
N ASP A 11 12.86 2.55 18.64
CA ASP A 11 12.78 3.36 17.42
C ASP A 11 14.17 3.76 16.95
N GLU A 12 14.93 4.46 17.80
CA GLU A 12 16.22 5.01 17.44
C GLU A 12 17.08 5.20 18.70
N PHE A 13 18.39 5.23 18.51
CA PHE A 13 19.34 5.67 19.52
C PHE A 13 20.22 6.77 18.95
N ASP A 14 20.22 7.93 19.62
CA ASP A 14 21.13 9.03 19.31
C ASP A 14 22.36 8.94 20.21
N PRO A 15 23.54 8.58 19.67
CA PRO A 15 24.75 8.43 20.45
C PRO A 15 25.40 9.76 20.86
N LEU A 16 25.02 10.89 20.24
CA LEU A 16 25.55 12.21 20.61
C LEU A 16 24.90 12.73 21.89
N THR A 17 23.59 12.52 22.01
CA THR A 17 22.82 12.92 23.20
C THR A 17 22.64 11.78 24.20
N ASN A 18 23.04 10.55 23.82
CA ASN A 18 22.85 9.31 24.56
C ASN A 18 21.38 9.00 24.86
N HIS A 19 20.46 9.29 23.92
CA HIS A 19 19.03 9.05 24.08
C HIS A 19 18.55 7.83 23.30
N LEU A 20 17.92 6.88 23.99
CA LEU A 20 17.17 5.78 23.39
C LEU A 20 15.69 6.15 23.31
N TYR A 21 15.14 6.16 22.09
CA TYR A 21 13.74 6.42 21.82
C TYR A 21 12.97 5.10 21.68
N LEU A 22 11.81 5.03 22.34
CA LEU A 22 10.95 3.85 22.29
C LEU A 22 9.46 4.20 22.31
N ARG A 23 8.66 3.27 21.80
CA ARG A 23 7.20 3.31 21.82
C ARG A 23 6.63 2.09 22.52
N VAL A 24 5.56 2.30 23.28
CA VAL A 24 4.79 1.22 23.91
C VAL A 24 3.38 1.26 23.38
N ALA A 25 2.97 0.19 22.71
CA ALA A 25 1.61 -0.03 22.25
C ALA A 25 0.78 -0.69 23.36
N TYR A 26 -0.37 -0.11 23.69
CA TYR A 26 -1.28 -0.61 24.73
C TYR A 26 -2.74 -0.32 24.40
N HIS A 27 -3.66 -1.07 24.98
CA HIS A 27 -5.09 -0.79 24.96
C HIS A 27 -5.47 -0.08 26.26
N ASP A 28 -6.19 1.03 26.19
CA ASP A 28 -6.75 1.70 27.36
C ASP A 28 -8.11 1.07 27.62
N GLY A 29 -8.26 0.31 28.71
CA GLY A 29 -9.43 -0.52 29.01
C GLY A 29 -10.73 0.26 29.30
N ARG A 30 -10.86 1.49 28.80
CA ARG A 30 -12.00 2.39 28.98
C ARG A 30 -13.13 2.13 27.99
N ASP A 31 -12.84 1.59 26.81
CA ASP A 31 -13.82 1.67 25.72
C ASP A 31 -14.73 0.46 25.56
N GLY A 32 -14.51 -0.66 26.26
CA GLY A 32 -15.40 -1.85 26.20
C GLY A 32 -15.61 -2.44 24.78
N ILE A 33 -14.98 -1.83 23.77
CA ILE A 33 -15.01 -2.18 22.37
C ILE A 33 -13.64 -2.81 22.07
N PRO A 34 -13.57 -4.10 21.72
CA PRO A 34 -12.32 -4.81 21.42
C PRO A 34 -11.47 -4.18 20.29
N GLN A 35 -12.05 -3.21 19.57
CA GLN A 35 -11.49 -2.52 18.40
C GLN A 35 -11.21 -1.02 18.65
N ALA A 36 -11.39 -0.49 19.86
CA ALA A 36 -10.92 0.86 20.15
C ALA A 36 -9.39 0.88 20.02
N GLY A 37 -8.90 1.71 19.08
CA GLY A 37 -7.52 1.71 18.61
C GLY A 37 -6.50 1.76 19.74
N PHE A 38 -5.37 1.10 19.55
CA PHE A 38 -4.27 1.11 20.51
C PHE A 38 -3.75 2.54 20.73
N GLN A 39 -3.45 2.84 21.98
CA GLN A 39 -2.72 4.05 22.35
C GLN A 39 -1.22 3.77 22.28
N ILE A 40 -0.45 4.81 21.93
CA ILE A 40 1.00 4.76 21.84
C ILE A 40 1.59 5.70 22.88
N LEU A 41 2.34 5.14 23.84
CA LEU A 41 3.17 5.91 24.74
C LEU A 41 4.58 6.02 24.13
N ARG A 42 4.99 7.24 23.80
CA ARG A 42 6.36 7.56 23.36
C ARG A 42 7.21 7.91 24.58
N GLN A 43 8.42 7.38 24.66
CA GLN A 43 9.37 7.66 25.73
C GLN A 43 10.79 7.82 25.16
N SER A 44 11.60 8.57 25.88
CA SER A 44 13.04 8.67 25.65
C SER A 44 13.77 8.40 26.95
N ILE A 45 14.81 7.57 26.88
CA ILE A 45 15.65 7.23 28.03
C ILE A 45 17.03 7.79 27.74
N GLN A 46 17.49 8.74 28.56
CA GLN A 46 18.88 9.13 28.54
C GLN A 46 19.70 8.02 29.19
N ILE A 47 20.60 7.40 28.43
CA ILE A 47 21.53 6.39 28.94
C ILE A 47 22.61 7.12 29.74
N THR A 48 22.89 6.62 30.95
CA THR A 48 23.89 7.14 31.87
C THR A 48 24.61 5.97 32.53
N GLU A 49 25.71 6.23 33.25
CA GLU A 49 26.46 5.19 33.98
C GLU A 49 25.59 4.43 35.00
N THR A 50 24.56 5.08 35.55
CA THR A 50 23.53 4.43 36.36
C THR A 50 22.32 4.07 35.49
N LEU A 51 21.80 2.84 35.64
CA LEU A 51 20.65 2.35 34.88
C LEU A 51 19.41 3.22 35.15
N PRO A 52 18.93 4.02 34.17
CA PRO A 52 17.81 4.93 34.39
C PRO A 52 16.44 4.23 34.32
N LEU A 53 16.42 2.90 34.34
CA LEU A 53 15.22 2.09 34.18
C LEU A 53 14.20 2.29 35.31
N GLU A 54 14.64 2.71 36.49
CA GLU A 54 13.72 3.06 37.60
C GLU A 54 12.80 4.24 37.24
N THR A 55 13.32 5.22 36.50
CA THR A 55 12.54 6.36 36.01
C THR A 55 11.48 5.89 35.02
N LEU A 56 11.86 5.00 34.08
CA LEU A 56 10.91 4.41 33.13
C LEU A 56 9.83 3.58 33.84
N GLN A 57 10.21 2.75 34.81
CA GLN A 57 9.26 1.98 35.62
C GLN A 57 8.26 2.89 36.35
N ARG A 58 8.72 4.04 36.86
CA ARG A 58 7.87 5.05 37.50
C ARG A 58 6.87 5.66 36.52
N GLU A 59 7.31 6.00 35.32
CA GLU A 59 6.43 6.52 34.27
C GLU A 59 5.39 5.50 33.82
N PHE A 60 5.75 4.22 33.70
CA PHE A 60 4.80 3.13 33.45
C PHE A 60 3.69 3.08 34.51
N ARG A 61 4.07 3.10 35.79
CA ARG A 61 3.10 3.14 36.90
C ARG A 61 2.26 4.42 36.89
N ARG A 62 2.86 5.56 36.53
CA ARG A 62 2.20 6.87 36.51
C ARG A 62 1.18 7.00 35.37
N VAL A 63 1.58 6.64 34.15
CA VAL A 63 0.82 6.85 32.91
C VAL A 63 -0.08 5.66 32.63
N LEU A 64 0.48 4.45 32.56
CA LEU A 64 -0.25 3.26 32.15
C LEU A 64 -1.00 2.59 33.30
N LYS A 65 -0.72 2.98 34.55
CA LYS A 65 -1.30 2.39 35.78
C LYS A 65 -1.04 0.89 35.95
N ILE A 66 0.02 0.39 35.32
CA ILE A 66 0.48 -0.99 35.40
C ILE A 66 2.01 -1.02 35.58
N PRO A 67 2.57 -2.05 36.25
CA PRO A 67 4.01 -2.21 36.32
C PRO A 67 4.58 -2.55 34.94
N MET A 68 5.82 -2.13 34.70
CA MET A 68 6.55 -2.56 33.50
C MET A 68 6.78 -4.08 33.56
N PRO A 69 6.56 -4.83 32.45
CA PRO A 69 6.82 -6.25 32.41
C PRO A 69 8.28 -6.58 32.77
N PRO A 70 8.53 -7.61 33.60
CA PRO A 70 9.89 -8.03 33.94
C PRO A 70 10.73 -8.34 32.70
N LEU A 71 10.13 -8.99 31.70
CA LEU A 71 10.80 -9.31 30.43
C LEU A 71 11.32 -8.07 29.71
N TRP A 72 10.53 -7.00 29.65
CA TRP A 72 10.95 -5.72 29.05
C TRP A 72 12.09 -5.06 29.84
N PHE A 73 12.05 -5.16 31.17
CA PHE A 73 13.11 -4.65 32.01
C PHE A 73 14.43 -5.37 31.75
N ASP A 74 14.42 -6.70 31.66
CA ASP A 74 15.61 -7.49 31.39
C ASP A 74 16.16 -7.25 29.98
N TYR A 75 15.28 -7.14 28.98
CA TYR A 75 15.69 -6.78 27.62
C TYR A 75 16.31 -5.39 27.52
N LEU A 76 15.73 -4.39 28.18
CA LEU A 76 16.28 -3.04 28.17
C LEU A 76 17.65 -2.96 28.86
N LYS A 77 17.93 -3.77 29.89
CA LYS A 77 19.29 -3.87 30.47
C LYS A 77 20.30 -4.33 29.42
N LEU A 78 19.94 -5.36 28.66
CA LEU A 78 20.82 -5.93 27.63
C LEU A 78 21.02 -4.96 26.47
N VAL A 79 19.97 -4.27 26.06
CA VAL A 79 20.04 -3.18 25.06
C VAL A 79 20.95 -2.06 25.54
N ILE A 80 20.78 -1.57 26.75
CA ILE A 80 21.61 -0.48 27.31
C ILE A 80 23.08 -0.92 27.34
N HIS A 81 23.36 -2.13 27.82
CA HIS A 81 24.73 -2.65 27.82
C HIS A 81 25.33 -2.75 26.41
N ALA A 82 24.57 -3.24 25.44
CA ALA A 82 25.00 -3.30 24.05
C ALA A 82 25.26 -1.91 23.46
N LEU A 83 24.41 -0.92 23.77
CA LEU A 83 24.58 0.46 23.35
C LEU A 83 25.82 1.10 23.96
N ASP A 84 26.12 0.85 25.24
CA ASP A 84 27.34 1.32 25.88
C ASP A 84 28.58 0.82 25.15
N LEU A 85 28.60 -0.46 24.74
CA LEU A 85 29.70 -1.03 23.95
C LEU A 85 29.83 -0.34 22.58
N GLU A 86 28.73 -0.03 21.90
CA GLU A 86 28.74 0.71 20.63
C GLU A 86 29.21 2.16 20.81
N VAL A 87 28.85 2.83 21.90
CA VAL A 87 29.33 4.18 22.23
C VAL A 87 30.84 4.17 22.52
N MET A 88 31.37 3.12 23.15
CA MET A 88 32.82 3.00 23.39
C MET A 88 33.63 2.91 22.09
N LYS A 89 33.08 2.32 21.02
CA LYS A 89 33.72 2.31 19.69
C LYS A 89 33.94 3.72 19.13
N MET A 90 33.04 4.66 19.42
CA MET A 90 33.24 6.05 19.01
C MET A 90 34.50 6.67 19.64
N LYS A 91 34.85 6.28 20.87
CA LYS A 91 36.05 6.76 21.55
C LYS A 91 37.33 6.22 20.92
N THR A 92 37.26 5.07 20.24
CA THR A 92 38.35 4.48 19.46
C THR A 92 38.32 4.90 17.99
N ASN A 93 37.50 5.90 17.63
CA ASN A 93 37.29 6.39 16.26
C ASN A 93 36.70 5.36 15.30
N GLU A 94 36.06 4.32 15.84
CA GLU A 94 35.27 3.34 15.09
C GLU A 94 33.82 3.83 14.95
N LYS A 95 33.19 3.49 13.82
CA LYS A 95 31.77 3.82 13.59
C LYS A 95 30.88 2.82 14.34
N PRO A 96 29.95 3.27 15.19
CA PRO A 96 29.05 2.36 15.88
C PRO A 96 28.08 1.70 14.90
N ASN A 97 27.61 0.53 15.26
CA ASN A 97 26.53 -0.15 14.56
C ASN A 97 25.23 -0.06 15.37
N LEU A 98 24.31 0.83 14.94
CA LEU A 98 23.08 1.13 15.66
C LEU A 98 21.80 0.73 14.92
N TRP A 99 21.90 0.21 13.68
CA TRP A 99 20.71 -0.12 12.89
C TRP A 99 19.85 -1.18 13.58
N TRP A 100 20.47 -2.07 14.37
CA TRP A 100 19.79 -3.15 15.08
C TRP A 100 18.76 -2.64 16.09
N VAL A 101 18.93 -1.41 16.61
CA VAL A 101 18.00 -0.80 17.58
C VAL A 101 16.61 -0.67 16.94
N GLY A 102 16.55 -0.06 15.75
CA GLY A 102 15.30 0.25 15.06
C GLY A 102 14.53 -0.96 14.54
N VAL A 103 15.08 -2.18 14.68
CA VAL A 103 14.36 -3.42 14.32
C VAL A 103 13.85 -4.18 15.55
N GLN A 104 14.22 -3.77 16.77
CA GLN A 104 13.84 -4.50 17.97
C GLN A 104 12.37 -4.32 18.37
N CYS A 105 11.68 -5.43 18.60
CA CYS A 105 10.33 -5.48 19.13
C CYS A 105 10.24 -6.49 20.29
N PHE A 106 9.63 -6.06 21.41
CA PHE A 106 9.46 -6.88 22.60
C PHE A 106 7.99 -7.17 22.89
N HIS A 107 7.65 -8.44 22.99
CA HIS A 107 6.37 -8.91 23.49
C HIS A 107 6.34 -8.84 25.03
N PRO A 108 5.22 -8.49 25.69
CA PRO A 108 5.15 -8.25 27.13
C PRO A 108 5.40 -9.50 27.98
N THR A 109 5.09 -10.68 27.46
CA THR A 109 5.08 -11.91 28.26
C THR A 109 5.74 -13.11 27.60
N ASP A 110 6.05 -13.04 26.30
CA ASP A 110 6.50 -14.21 25.54
C ASP A 110 7.86 -13.90 24.92
N PRO A 111 8.95 -14.49 25.44
CA PRO A 111 10.28 -14.23 24.92
C PRO A 111 10.44 -14.69 23.47
N ASN A 112 9.76 -15.77 23.06
CA ASN A 112 9.88 -16.35 21.72
C ASN A 112 9.22 -15.50 20.63
N ARG A 113 8.41 -14.51 21.04
CA ARG A 113 7.75 -13.57 20.11
C ARG A 113 8.37 -12.18 20.15
N SER A 114 9.53 -12.06 20.79
CA SER A 114 10.35 -10.86 20.80
C SER A 114 11.56 -11.06 19.89
N THR A 115 12.07 -10.00 19.28
CA THR A 115 13.19 -10.14 18.32
C THR A 115 14.56 -10.24 19.00
N LEU A 116 14.70 -9.74 20.23
CA LEU A 116 15.99 -9.74 20.92
C LEU A 116 16.51 -11.17 21.14
N HIS A 117 17.82 -11.36 21.02
CA HIS A 117 18.55 -12.64 21.17
C HIS A 117 18.44 -13.64 20.03
N PHE A 118 17.62 -13.37 19.02
CA PHE A 118 17.53 -14.23 17.86
C PHE A 118 18.46 -13.76 16.74
N GLU A 119 18.94 -14.69 15.92
CA GLU A 119 19.62 -14.37 14.67
C GLU A 119 18.67 -13.64 13.72
N ILE A 120 19.21 -12.85 12.79
CA ILE A 120 18.41 -11.98 11.88
C ILE A 120 17.32 -12.77 11.15
N SER A 121 17.61 -13.99 10.68
CA SER A 121 16.63 -14.83 10.00
C SER A 121 15.43 -15.16 10.88
N GLU A 122 15.68 -15.43 12.16
CA GLU A 122 14.63 -15.79 13.10
C GLU A 122 13.86 -14.55 13.59
N GLN A 123 14.54 -13.41 13.76
CA GLN A 123 13.86 -12.12 13.97
C GLN A 123 12.86 -11.83 12.83
N VAL A 124 13.27 -12.06 11.58
CA VAL A 124 12.40 -11.88 10.41
C VAL A 124 11.22 -12.86 10.44
N ASN A 125 11.41 -14.11 10.86
CA ASN A 125 10.31 -15.08 11.00
C ASN A 125 9.29 -14.62 12.05
N ILE A 126 9.76 -14.20 13.23
CA ILE A 126 8.91 -13.65 14.29
C ILE A 126 8.10 -12.46 13.77
N LEU A 127 8.75 -11.53 13.05
CA LEU A 127 8.04 -10.40 12.46
C LEU A 127 7.04 -10.81 11.38
N LYS A 128 7.32 -11.83 10.57
CA LYS A 128 6.38 -12.37 9.57
C LYS A 128 5.12 -12.95 10.22
N GLU A 129 5.27 -13.66 11.33
CA GLU A 129 4.12 -14.15 12.10
C GLU A 129 3.25 -12.99 12.60
N TRP A 130 3.88 -11.93 13.11
CA TRP A 130 3.17 -10.73 13.52
C TRP A 130 2.48 -10.02 12.36
N ILE A 131 3.14 -9.87 11.22
CA ILE A 131 2.56 -9.29 10.01
C ILE A 131 1.30 -10.07 9.59
N PHE A 132 1.36 -11.40 9.59
CA PHE A 132 0.22 -12.25 9.29
C PHE A 132 -0.93 -12.01 10.28
N GLN A 133 -0.64 -12.02 11.58
CA GLN A 133 -1.66 -11.76 12.60
C GLN A 133 -2.29 -10.37 12.45
N MET A 134 -1.50 -9.32 12.18
CA MET A 134 -2.02 -7.96 12.02
C MET A 134 -2.90 -7.82 10.77
N GLU A 135 -2.59 -8.58 9.72
CA GLU A 135 -3.41 -8.64 8.50
C GLU A 135 -4.78 -9.29 8.80
N GLU A 136 -4.83 -10.37 9.58
CA GLU A 136 -6.10 -10.98 10.03
C GLU A 136 -6.91 -10.06 10.95
N GLU A 137 -6.23 -9.35 11.85
CA GLU A 137 -6.84 -8.35 12.75
C GLU A 137 -7.26 -7.06 12.02
N LYS A 138 -6.83 -6.86 10.77
CA LYS A 138 -6.95 -5.60 10.00
C LYS A 138 -6.34 -4.40 10.73
N ASP A 139 -5.26 -4.61 11.48
CA ASP A 139 -4.52 -3.55 12.14
C ASP A 139 -3.42 -2.99 11.22
N GLU A 140 -3.82 -1.99 10.43
CA GLU A 140 -2.96 -1.37 9.42
C GLU A 140 -1.68 -0.73 10.01
N MET A 141 -1.82 -0.07 11.16
CA MET A 141 -0.70 0.63 11.82
C MET A 141 0.39 -0.33 12.29
N ARG A 142 0.02 -1.45 12.92
CA ARG A 142 1.01 -2.46 13.36
C ARG A 142 1.52 -3.30 12.19
N TYR A 143 0.66 -3.58 11.22
CA TYR A 143 1.07 -4.26 9.99
C TYR A 143 2.24 -3.51 9.33
N ILE A 144 2.10 -2.20 9.13
CA ILE A 144 3.16 -1.42 8.47
C ILE A 144 4.42 -1.28 9.33
N GLU A 145 4.27 -1.17 10.66
CA GLU A 145 5.40 -1.11 11.60
C GLU A 145 6.24 -2.39 11.52
N PHE A 146 5.61 -3.57 11.65
CA PHE A 146 6.32 -4.85 11.59
C PHE A 146 6.90 -5.12 10.20
N LEU A 147 6.14 -4.80 9.14
CA LEU A 147 6.59 -4.97 7.77
C LEU A 147 7.82 -4.12 7.46
N SER A 148 7.86 -2.87 7.94
CA SER A 148 9.00 -1.97 7.75
C SER A 148 10.26 -2.49 8.44
N ARG A 149 10.13 -2.97 9.68
CA ARG A 149 11.25 -3.56 10.44
C ARG A 149 11.77 -4.85 9.79
N ALA A 150 10.86 -5.71 9.33
CA ALA A 150 11.22 -6.94 8.64
C ALA A 150 11.96 -6.64 7.32
N LEU A 151 11.53 -5.62 6.57
CA LEU A 151 12.20 -5.19 5.34
C LEU A 151 13.55 -4.52 5.58
N LEU A 152 13.78 -3.90 6.75
CA LEU A 152 15.09 -3.38 7.10
C LEU A 152 16.10 -4.53 7.31
N MET A 153 15.65 -5.62 7.92
CA MET A 153 16.46 -6.82 8.15
C MET A 153 16.63 -7.70 6.90
N ALA A 154 15.57 -7.82 6.09
CA ALA A 154 15.53 -8.66 4.90
C ALA A 154 15.05 -7.85 3.68
N PRO A 155 15.86 -6.91 3.17
CA PRO A 155 15.45 -5.97 2.13
C PRO A 155 15.19 -6.61 0.76
N GLN A 156 15.57 -7.87 0.58
CA GLN A 156 15.37 -8.61 -0.67
C GLN A 156 14.39 -9.78 -0.51
N ASP A 157 13.71 -9.89 0.63
CA ASP A 157 12.72 -10.97 0.83
C ASP A 157 11.51 -10.77 -0.10
N PRO A 158 11.24 -11.70 -1.04
CA PRO A 158 10.16 -11.53 -2.01
C PRO A 158 8.77 -11.51 -1.38
N ALA A 159 8.56 -12.21 -0.26
CA ALA A 159 7.26 -12.24 0.42
C ALA A 159 6.97 -10.91 1.12
N LEU A 160 7.98 -10.31 1.77
CA LEU A 160 7.86 -8.97 2.37
C LEU A 160 7.72 -7.88 1.30
N LEU A 161 8.50 -7.96 0.23
CA LEU A 161 8.41 -7.03 -0.91
C LEU A 161 7.03 -7.09 -1.58
N ARG A 162 6.48 -8.29 -1.77
CA ARG A 162 5.12 -8.46 -2.25
C ARG A 162 4.12 -7.75 -1.34
N ARG A 163 4.17 -8.00 -0.02
CA ARG A 163 3.26 -7.41 0.97
C ARG A 163 3.30 -5.87 0.95
N ILE A 164 4.48 -5.27 1.00
CA ILE A 164 4.60 -3.79 1.00
C ILE A 164 4.12 -3.18 -0.32
N VAL A 165 4.36 -3.83 -1.46
CA VAL A 165 3.86 -3.37 -2.75
C VAL A 165 2.33 -3.34 -2.78
N PHE A 166 1.67 -4.38 -2.28
CA PHE A 166 0.20 -4.41 -2.22
C PHE A 166 -0.34 -3.32 -1.29
N TYR A 167 0.27 -3.13 -0.13
CA TYR A 167 -0.10 -2.06 0.81
C TYR A 167 0.05 -0.67 0.18
N LEU A 168 1.20 -0.38 -0.45
CA LEU A 168 1.47 0.92 -1.08
C LEU A 168 0.51 1.19 -2.25
N LYS A 169 0.11 0.16 -3.01
CA LYS A 169 -0.93 0.30 -4.04
C LYS A 169 -2.29 0.66 -3.45
N GLN A 170 -2.69 0.01 -2.37
CA GLN A 170 -3.98 0.26 -1.71
C GLN A 170 -4.05 1.66 -1.11
N THR A 171 -2.91 2.21 -0.70
CA THR A 171 -2.77 3.57 -0.14
C THR A 171 -2.34 4.60 -1.19
N SER A 172 -2.42 4.27 -2.49
CA SER A 172 -2.10 5.14 -3.63
C SER A 172 -0.68 5.71 -3.68
N GLN A 173 0.27 5.09 -2.97
CA GLN A 173 1.71 5.43 -2.97
C GLN A 173 2.43 4.79 -4.16
N SER A 174 2.06 5.21 -5.37
CA SER A 174 2.45 4.54 -6.62
C SER A 174 3.96 4.57 -6.89
N GLN A 175 4.65 5.64 -6.51
CA GLN A 175 6.08 5.79 -6.78
C GLN A 175 6.91 4.90 -5.86
N GLU A 176 6.56 4.84 -4.58
CA GLU A 176 7.16 3.98 -3.56
C GLU A 176 6.90 2.50 -3.88
N ALA A 177 5.67 2.17 -4.29
CA ALA A 177 5.32 0.82 -4.75
C ALA A 177 6.19 0.41 -5.94
N TYR A 178 6.42 1.32 -6.88
CA TYR A 178 7.23 1.05 -8.08
C TYR A 178 8.69 0.73 -7.74
N GLU A 179 9.28 1.47 -6.78
CA GLU A 179 10.64 1.18 -6.32
C GLU A 179 10.74 -0.16 -5.56
N CYS A 180 9.71 -0.52 -4.79
CA CYS A 180 9.64 -1.84 -4.15
C CYS A 180 9.50 -2.97 -5.17
N VAL A 181 8.70 -2.80 -6.23
CA VAL A 181 8.59 -3.78 -7.32
C VAL A 181 9.90 -3.94 -8.08
N LYS A 182 10.67 -2.87 -8.29
CA LYS A 182 12.02 -2.97 -8.89
C LYS A 182 12.93 -3.86 -8.05
N ARG A 183 12.92 -3.70 -6.72
CA ARG A 183 13.67 -4.58 -5.81
C ARG A 183 13.19 -6.02 -5.89
N TRP A 184 11.88 -6.25 -5.97
CA TRP A 184 11.32 -7.60 -6.11
C TRP A 184 11.81 -8.28 -7.40
N LEU A 185 11.77 -7.57 -8.52
CA LEU A 185 12.24 -8.08 -9.81
C LEU A 185 13.77 -8.19 -9.92
N MET A 186 14.56 -7.60 -9.02
CA MET A 186 15.99 -7.90 -8.95
C MET A 186 16.25 -9.29 -8.39
N VAL A 187 15.35 -9.80 -7.54
CA VAL A 187 15.48 -11.11 -6.89
C VAL A 187 14.83 -12.20 -7.73
N ASP A 188 13.65 -11.92 -8.29
CA ASP A 188 12.92 -12.82 -9.18
C ASP A 188 12.49 -12.08 -10.45
N PRO A 189 13.38 -11.99 -11.47
CA PRO A 189 13.15 -11.18 -12.68
C PRO A 189 11.97 -11.58 -13.54
N ASP A 190 11.58 -12.86 -13.48
CA ASP A 190 10.49 -13.41 -14.29
C ASP A 190 9.21 -13.63 -13.47
N ARG A 191 9.15 -13.08 -12.25
CA ARG A 191 7.94 -13.12 -11.43
C ARG A 191 6.79 -12.39 -12.13
N GLU A 192 5.90 -13.18 -12.73
CA GLU A 192 4.77 -12.70 -13.52
C GLU A 192 3.88 -11.69 -12.75
N GLU A 193 3.62 -11.99 -11.47
CA GLU A 193 2.85 -11.11 -10.58
C GLU A 193 3.52 -9.73 -10.41
N ALA A 194 4.84 -9.70 -10.21
CA ALA A 194 5.58 -8.46 -10.03
C ALA A 194 5.67 -7.67 -11.36
N LEU A 195 5.78 -8.36 -12.50
CA LEU A 195 5.74 -7.73 -13.83
C LEU A 195 4.37 -7.10 -14.13
N CYS A 196 3.27 -7.79 -13.82
CA CYS A 196 1.92 -7.22 -13.94
C CYS A 196 1.79 -5.95 -13.09
N ILE A 197 2.18 -6.03 -11.82
CA ILE A 197 2.09 -4.90 -10.90
C ILE A 197 2.97 -3.74 -11.36
N LYS A 198 4.17 -4.02 -11.90
CA LYS A 198 5.04 -2.99 -12.50
C LYS A 198 4.33 -2.24 -13.62
N ALA A 199 3.63 -2.96 -14.51
CA ALA A 199 2.91 -2.36 -15.62
C ALA A 199 1.72 -1.51 -15.13
N GLU A 200 0.94 -2.00 -14.16
CA GLU A 200 -0.14 -1.25 -13.50
C GLU A 200 0.37 0.05 -12.86
N LEU A 201 1.49 -0.01 -12.14
CA LEU A 201 2.11 1.16 -11.53
C LEU A 201 2.70 2.13 -12.58
N GLN A 202 3.19 1.61 -13.71
CA GLN A 202 3.61 2.46 -14.83
C GLN A 202 2.43 3.24 -15.41
N ILE A 203 1.24 2.64 -15.51
CA ILE A 203 0.01 3.34 -15.89
C ILE A 203 -0.29 4.46 -14.88
N ALA A 204 -0.31 4.14 -13.58
CA ALA A 204 -0.59 5.12 -12.52
C ALA A 204 0.40 6.29 -12.50
N LEU A 205 1.66 6.05 -12.91
CA LEU A 205 2.71 7.06 -13.01
C LEU A 205 2.76 7.76 -14.39
N GLY A 206 1.73 7.59 -15.24
CA GLY A 206 1.65 8.21 -16.57
C GLY A 206 2.62 7.64 -17.62
N LYS A 207 3.33 6.54 -17.31
CA LYS A 207 4.28 5.84 -18.19
C LYS A 207 3.56 4.80 -19.06
N THR A 208 2.42 5.18 -19.64
CA THR A 208 1.47 4.28 -20.33
C THR A 208 2.10 3.51 -21.50
N ILE A 209 3.01 4.13 -22.26
CA ILE A 209 3.71 3.47 -23.37
C ILE A 209 4.56 2.29 -22.84
N LYS A 210 5.33 2.51 -21.77
CA LYS A 210 6.16 1.46 -21.16
C LYS A 210 5.32 0.33 -20.56
N ALA A 211 4.19 0.68 -19.94
CA ALA A 211 3.25 -0.31 -19.41
C ALA A 211 2.69 -1.20 -20.53
N ARG A 212 2.34 -0.58 -21.66
CA ARG A 212 1.85 -1.30 -22.84
C ARG A 212 2.89 -2.28 -23.38
N GLU A 213 4.12 -1.85 -23.63
CA GLU A 213 5.21 -2.71 -24.09
C GLU A 213 5.41 -3.93 -23.17
N LEU A 214 5.30 -3.71 -21.86
CA LEU A 214 5.42 -4.77 -20.87
C LEU A 214 4.25 -5.75 -20.94
N PHE A 215 3.00 -5.27 -21.05
CA PHE A 215 1.84 -6.14 -21.24
C PHE A 215 1.87 -6.90 -22.58
N GLU A 216 2.35 -6.28 -23.66
CA GLU A 216 2.54 -6.96 -24.95
C GLU A 216 3.56 -8.10 -24.82
N THR A 217 4.65 -7.87 -24.07
CA THR A 217 5.66 -8.89 -23.77
C THR A 217 5.08 -10.03 -22.92
N LEU A 218 4.29 -9.72 -21.88
CA LEU A 218 3.63 -10.72 -21.03
C LEU A 218 2.61 -11.55 -21.82
N MET A 219 1.78 -10.90 -22.63
CA MET A 219 0.82 -11.56 -23.51
C MET A 219 1.50 -12.48 -24.54
N ALA A 220 2.65 -12.09 -25.08
CA ALA A 220 3.41 -12.93 -25.98
C ALA A 220 3.93 -14.21 -25.30
N ARG A 221 4.26 -14.15 -24.01
CA ARG A 221 4.71 -15.30 -23.19
C ARG A 221 3.55 -16.22 -22.80
N ASN A 222 2.43 -15.65 -22.36
CA ASN A 222 1.26 -16.41 -21.91
C ASN A 222 -0.05 -15.77 -22.41
N ARG A 223 -0.65 -16.38 -23.44
CA ARG A 223 -1.84 -15.83 -24.10
C ARG A 223 -3.16 -16.12 -23.39
N ILE A 224 -3.17 -16.94 -22.34
CA ILE A 224 -4.42 -17.35 -21.67
C ILE A 224 -4.69 -16.56 -20.38
N ASN A 225 -3.84 -15.58 -20.03
CA ASN A 225 -4.07 -14.74 -18.87
C ASN A 225 -4.88 -13.47 -19.23
N PRO A 226 -6.15 -13.34 -18.81
CA PRO A 226 -7.00 -12.19 -19.14
C PRO A 226 -6.45 -10.86 -18.62
N LYS A 227 -5.63 -10.85 -17.56
CA LYS A 227 -5.05 -9.63 -16.97
C LYS A 227 -4.22 -8.84 -17.98
N TYR A 228 -3.51 -9.52 -18.88
CA TYR A 228 -2.67 -8.82 -19.85
C TYR A 228 -3.51 -8.07 -20.88
N TYR A 229 -4.58 -8.70 -21.35
CA TYR A 229 -5.51 -8.07 -22.27
C TYR A 229 -6.25 -6.90 -21.61
N LEU A 230 -6.63 -7.03 -20.33
CA LEU A 230 -7.20 -5.90 -19.57
C LEU A 230 -6.18 -4.76 -19.41
N GLY A 231 -4.92 -5.07 -19.15
CA GLY A 231 -3.83 -4.09 -19.12
C GLY A 231 -3.64 -3.38 -20.47
N LEU A 232 -3.65 -4.13 -21.59
CA LEU A 232 -3.57 -3.56 -22.94
C LEU A 232 -4.80 -2.72 -23.27
N ALA A 233 -5.99 -3.15 -22.91
CA ALA A 233 -7.21 -2.35 -23.03
C ALA A 233 -7.11 -1.05 -22.24
N GLN A 234 -6.61 -1.10 -21.01
CA GLN A 234 -6.44 0.09 -20.16
C GLN A 234 -5.43 1.06 -20.77
N THR A 235 -4.28 0.57 -21.25
CA THR A 235 -3.29 1.42 -21.92
C THR A 235 -3.83 1.99 -23.24
N ASN A 236 -4.61 1.23 -24.02
CA ASN A 236 -5.27 1.74 -25.22
C ASN A 236 -6.27 2.84 -24.88
N SER A 237 -7.10 2.63 -23.86
CA SER A 237 -8.06 3.63 -23.37
C SER A 237 -7.36 4.94 -23.04
N PHE A 238 -6.29 4.90 -22.23
CA PHE A 238 -5.52 6.10 -21.88
C PHE A 238 -4.89 6.81 -23.08
N LEU A 239 -4.40 6.06 -24.06
CA LEU A 239 -3.81 6.57 -25.29
C LEU A 239 -4.84 7.02 -26.34
N GLY A 240 -6.14 6.99 -26.03
CA GLY A 240 -7.19 7.34 -26.99
C GLY A 240 -7.45 6.30 -28.09
N LYS A 241 -6.81 5.12 -28.01
CA LYS A 241 -6.96 4.02 -28.96
C LYS A 241 -8.16 3.15 -28.60
N ASP A 242 -8.62 2.34 -29.55
CA ASP A 242 -9.73 1.41 -29.33
C ASP A 242 -9.33 0.29 -28.36
N PRO A 243 -9.95 0.18 -27.17
CA PRO A 243 -9.66 -0.90 -26.22
C PRO A 243 -10.43 -2.19 -26.54
N VAL A 244 -11.46 -2.14 -27.40
CA VAL A 244 -12.44 -3.22 -27.57
C VAL A 244 -11.83 -4.56 -27.98
N PRO A 245 -10.88 -4.65 -28.94
CA PRO A 245 -10.32 -5.95 -29.33
C PRO A 245 -9.66 -6.71 -28.16
N TYR A 246 -9.01 -5.98 -27.25
CA TYR A 246 -8.40 -6.58 -26.07
C TYR A 246 -9.44 -6.93 -25.01
N LEU A 247 -10.48 -6.11 -24.84
CA LEU A 247 -11.57 -6.42 -23.92
C LEU A 247 -12.38 -7.64 -24.36
N ASP A 248 -12.63 -7.79 -25.66
CA ASP A 248 -13.30 -8.99 -26.21
C ASP A 248 -12.48 -10.25 -25.87
N ALA A 249 -11.17 -10.22 -26.11
CA ALA A 249 -10.28 -11.33 -25.79
C ALA A 249 -10.24 -11.62 -24.27
N ALA A 250 -10.19 -10.59 -23.43
CA ALA A 250 -10.22 -10.77 -21.97
C ALA A 250 -11.52 -11.43 -21.49
N VAL A 251 -12.66 -10.98 -22.03
CA VAL A 251 -13.99 -11.50 -21.70
C VAL A 251 -14.19 -12.94 -22.21
N GLU A 252 -13.61 -13.28 -23.36
CA GLU A 252 -13.61 -14.66 -23.88
C GLU A 252 -12.82 -15.61 -22.97
N LEU A 253 -11.68 -15.16 -22.45
CA LEU A 253 -10.85 -15.94 -21.52
C LEU A 253 -11.49 -16.07 -20.14
N ASP A 254 -11.99 -14.97 -19.57
CA ASP A 254 -12.69 -14.97 -18.28
C ASP A 254 -13.66 -13.79 -18.20
N ARG A 255 -14.93 -14.08 -18.47
CA ARG A 255 -16.01 -13.09 -18.44
C ARG A 255 -16.23 -12.52 -17.04
N VAL A 256 -16.24 -13.37 -16.02
CA VAL A 256 -16.61 -12.94 -14.65
C VAL A 256 -15.53 -11.99 -14.12
N PHE A 257 -14.26 -12.40 -14.22
CA PHE A 257 -13.14 -11.56 -13.81
C PHE A 257 -13.06 -10.26 -14.62
N SER A 258 -13.17 -10.34 -15.95
CA SER A 258 -13.07 -9.15 -16.81
C SER A 258 -14.20 -8.15 -16.58
N CYS A 259 -15.44 -8.63 -16.44
CA CYS A 259 -16.57 -7.76 -16.11
C CYS A 259 -16.42 -7.11 -14.73
N GLU A 260 -15.83 -7.81 -13.75
CA GLU A 260 -15.57 -7.22 -12.43
C GLU A 260 -14.51 -6.10 -12.52
N VAL A 261 -13.43 -6.32 -13.27
CA VAL A 261 -12.41 -5.28 -13.52
C VAL A 261 -13.02 -4.07 -14.23
N LEU A 262 -13.84 -4.28 -15.26
CA LEU A 262 -14.52 -3.20 -15.99
C LEU A 262 -15.46 -2.35 -15.13
N LYS A 263 -16.07 -2.95 -14.10
CA LYS A 263 -16.97 -2.27 -13.16
C LYS A 263 -16.23 -1.57 -12.03
N SER A 264 -15.10 -2.09 -11.60
CA SER A 264 -14.43 -1.68 -10.36
C SER A 264 -13.22 -0.78 -10.57
N THR A 265 -12.41 -1.05 -11.60
CA THR A 265 -11.04 -0.53 -11.68
C THR A 265 -10.64 -0.01 -13.06
N PHE A 266 -11.40 -0.31 -14.11
CA PHE A 266 -11.10 0.21 -15.45
C PHE A 266 -11.32 1.73 -15.53
N ASN A 267 -10.29 2.47 -15.92
CA ASN A 267 -10.33 3.91 -16.05
C ASN A 267 -10.62 4.31 -17.51
N TYR A 268 -11.70 5.06 -17.71
CA TYR A 268 -12.18 5.48 -19.04
C TYR A 268 -11.58 6.82 -19.49
N ARG A 269 -10.80 7.47 -18.63
CA ARG A 269 -10.19 8.78 -18.91
C ARG A 269 -9.08 8.68 -19.94
N LEU A 270 -8.92 9.77 -20.69
CA LEU A 270 -7.80 9.97 -21.60
C LEU A 270 -6.64 10.57 -20.82
N GLN A 271 -5.43 10.07 -21.09
CA GLN A 271 -4.22 10.67 -20.52
C GLN A 271 -4.00 12.08 -21.10
N GLU A 272 -4.24 12.25 -22.39
CA GLU A 272 -4.26 13.53 -23.07
C GLU A 272 -5.68 13.81 -23.53
N ARG A 273 -6.40 14.70 -22.83
CA ARG A 273 -7.76 15.08 -23.21
C ARG A 273 -7.74 15.95 -24.47
N PRO A 274 -8.65 15.73 -25.43
CA PRO A 274 -8.82 16.62 -26.57
C PRO A 274 -9.10 18.06 -26.10
N THR A 275 -8.48 19.03 -26.77
CA THR A 275 -8.71 20.46 -26.52
C THR A 275 -10.07 20.95 -27.03
N HIS A 276 -10.66 20.21 -27.97
CA HIS A 276 -11.93 20.52 -28.61
C HIS A 276 -12.90 19.35 -28.46
N GLY A 277 -14.18 19.67 -28.33
CA GLY A 277 -15.26 18.70 -28.20
C GLY A 277 -16.23 19.10 -27.07
N PRO A 278 -17.42 18.50 -27.04
CA PRO A 278 -18.37 18.78 -25.98
C PRO A 278 -17.88 18.17 -24.67
N PHE A 279 -18.09 18.95 -23.61
CA PHE A 279 -17.90 18.52 -22.25
C PHE A 279 -19.26 18.50 -21.53
N TYR A 280 -19.45 17.51 -20.68
CA TYR A 280 -20.71 17.27 -19.99
C TYR A 280 -20.52 17.38 -18.48
N ASP A 281 -21.37 18.20 -17.86
CA ASP A 281 -21.42 18.35 -16.41
C ASP A 281 -22.10 17.15 -15.76
N PHE A 282 -21.57 16.74 -14.60
CA PHE A 282 -22.07 15.56 -13.90
C PHE A 282 -23.52 15.70 -13.44
N GLU A 283 -23.96 16.92 -13.14
CA GLU A 283 -25.32 17.18 -12.64
C GLU A 283 -26.40 16.82 -13.67
N ILE A 284 -26.06 16.91 -14.97
CA ILE A 284 -27.02 16.74 -16.07
C ILE A 284 -26.95 15.33 -16.68
N LEU A 285 -25.81 14.65 -16.53
CA LEU A 285 -25.61 13.30 -17.08
C LEU A 285 -26.61 12.23 -16.58
N PRO A 286 -27.03 12.19 -15.30
CA PRO A 286 -28.04 11.24 -14.83
C PRO A 286 -29.31 11.26 -15.69
N ASP A 287 -29.85 12.44 -15.91
CA ASP A 287 -31.09 12.63 -16.66
C ASP A 287 -30.89 12.35 -18.16
N GLN A 288 -29.75 12.76 -18.73
CA GLN A 288 -29.44 12.50 -20.15
C GLN A 288 -29.27 11.02 -20.46
N LEU A 289 -28.73 10.26 -19.51
CA LEU A 289 -28.40 8.84 -19.70
C LEU A 289 -29.48 7.90 -19.15
N GLY A 290 -30.49 8.43 -18.46
CA GLY A 290 -31.50 7.63 -17.78
C GLY A 290 -30.92 6.76 -16.65
N LEU A 291 -29.91 7.26 -15.94
CA LEU A 291 -29.20 6.55 -14.87
C LEU A 291 -29.32 7.27 -13.54
N SER A 292 -29.12 6.55 -12.44
CA SER A 292 -29.00 7.17 -11.12
C SER A 292 -27.66 7.89 -10.97
N ALA A 293 -27.64 8.97 -10.16
CA ALA A 293 -26.39 9.65 -9.80
C ALA A 293 -25.35 8.70 -9.15
N GLY A 294 -25.82 7.65 -8.47
CA GLY A 294 -24.96 6.62 -7.88
C GLY A 294 -24.25 5.75 -8.94
N GLU A 295 -24.92 5.40 -10.03
CA GLU A 295 -24.32 4.63 -11.13
C GLU A 295 -23.26 5.42 -11.89
N ILE A 296 -23.53 6.72 -12.14
CA ILE A 296 -22.54 7.61 -12.78
C ILE A 296 -21.38 7.91 -11.82
N LYS A 297 -21.64 7.99 -10.51
CA LYS A 297 -20.55 8.12 -9.52
C LYS A 297 -19.65 6.88 -9.49
N LYS A 298 -20.20 5.68 -9.65
CA LYS A 298 -19.40 4.43 -9.79
C LYS A 298 -18.56 4.44 -11.07
N PHE A 299 -19.07 5.01 -12.16
CA PHE A 299 -18.28 5.27 -13.35
C PHE A 299 -17.08 6.20 -13.07
N MET A 300 -17.27 7.21 -12.22
CA MET A 300 -16.23 8.18 -11.89
C MET A 300 -15.27 7.74 -10.79
N SER A 301 -15.57 6.69 -10.02
CA SER A 301 -14.78 6.29 -8.85
C SER A 301 -13.45 5.59 -9.17
N GLY A 302 -13.04 5.53 -10.44
CA GLY A 302 -11.77 4.93 -10.86
C GLY A 302 -10.52 5.75 -10.50
N ASP A 303 -10.67 6.99 -10.03
CA ASP A 303 -9.56 7.82 -9.55
C ASP A 303 -10.06 8.91 -8.60
N SER A 304 -9.82 8.76 -7.29
CA SER A 304 -10.18 9.76 -6.28
C SER A 304 -9.34 11.05 -6.39
N SER A 305 -8.28 11.05 -7.20
CA SER A 305 -7.47 12.24 -7.49
C SER A 305 -8.07 13.14 -8.57
N VAL A 306 -9.07 12.66 -9.32
CA VAL A 306 -9.74 13.40 -10.40
C VAL A 306 -11.15 13.79 -9.96
N THR A 307 -11.24 14.58 -8.89
CA THR A 307 -12.33 15.53 -8.74
C THR A 307 -11.98 16.72 -9.63
N ASP A 308 -12.44 16.72 -10.89
CA ASP A 308 -13.06 17.90 -11.45
C ASP A 308 -13.70 17.64 -12.82
N GLN A 309 -14.97 18.03 -12.86
CA GLN A 309 -15.84 18.14 -14.00
C GLN A 309 -15.30 19.24 -14.94
N PRO A 310 -15.56 19.18 -16.26
CA PRO A 310 -16.54 18.30 -16.94
C PRO A 310 -15.94 17.07 -17.69
N ILE A 311 -16.80 16.11 -18.07
CA ILE A 311 -16.43 14.85 -18.76
C ILE A 311 -16.40 15.07 -20.28
N HIS A 312 -15.34 14.64 -20.96
CA HIS A 312 -15.25 14.79 -22.42
C HIS A 312 -16.10 13.74 -23.16
N GLU A 313 -16.73 14.11 -24.26
CA GLU A 313 -17.59 13.23 -25.08
C GLU A 313 -16.95 11.89 -25.44
N GLN A 314 -15.66 11.87 -25.78
CA GLN A 314 -14.97 10.63 -26.14
C GLN A 314 -14.83 9.67 -24.96
N GLU A 315 -14.58 10.19 -23.76
CA GLU A 315 -14.50 9.39 -22.52
C GLU A 315 -15.89 8.80 -22.21
N LEU A 316 -16.93 9.61 -22.34
CA LEU A 316 -18.32 9.23 -22.12
C LEU A 316 -18.80 8.18 -23.14
N THR A 317 -18.58 8.44 -24.42
CA THR A 317 -18.94 7.53 -25.52
C THR A 317 -18.26 6.18 -25.37
N ARG A 318 -16.97 6.18 -24.99
CA ARG A 318 -16.24 4.94 -24.71
C ARG A 318 -16.84 4.16 -23.56
N TRP A 319 -17.13 4.84 -22.45
CA TRP A 319 -17.74 4.21 -21.29
C TRP A 319 -19.10 3.60 -21.63
N VAL A 320 -20.00 4.36 -22.28
CA VAL A 320 -21.31 3.85 -22.70
C VAL A 320 -21.16 2.64 -23.62
N THR A 321 -20.25 2.71 -24.60
CA THR A 321 -19.99 1.62 -25.53
C THR A 321 -19.60 0.33 -24.79
N ILE A 322 -18.69 0.44 -23.81
CA ILE A 322 -18.22 -0.72 -23.02
C ILE A 322 -19.35 -1.25 -22.11
N MET A 323 -20.08 -0.36 -21.43
CA MET A 323 -21.20 -0.74 -20.56
C MET A 323 -22.27 -1.53 -21.33
N ASN A 324 -22.64 -1.04 -22.52
CA ASN A 324 -23.64 -1.68 -23.38
C ASN A 324 -23.11 -2.97 -24.01
N ARG A 325 -21.88 -2.98 -24.54
CA ARG A 325 -21.29 -4.16 -25.21
C ARG A 325 -21.19 -5.35 -24.27
N TYR A 326 -20.75 -5.13 -23.03
CA TYR A 326 -20.53 -6.21 -22.07
C TYR A 326 -21.71 -6.42 -21.10
N ARG A 327 -22.81 -5.66 -21.27
CA ARG A 327 -24.01 -5.72 -20.41
C ARG A 327 -23.67 -5.58 -18.93
N LEU A 328 -22.92 -4.52 -18.62
CA LEU A 328 -22.45 -4.26 -17.25
C LEU A 328 -23.52 -3.60 -16.37
N LEU A 329 -24.55 -3.02 -17.00
CA LEU A 329 -25.74 -2.46 -16.36
C LEU A 329 -27.00 -3.25 -16.76
N PRO A 330 -28.09 -3.18 -15.98
CA PRO A 330 -29.34 -3.89 -16.27
C PRO A 330 -29.98 -3.48 -17.60
N GLU A 331 -29.93 -2.18 -17.91
CA GLU A 331 -30.50 -1.60 -19.11
C GLU A 331 -29.40 -0.96 -19.97
N ALA A 332 -29.62 -0.93 -21.28
CA ALA A 332 -28.71 -0.29 -22.21
C ALA A 332 -28.82 1.23 -22.09
N ILE A 333 -27.68 1.91 -21.98
CA ILE A 333 -27.63 3.36 -21.90
C ILE A 333 -27.96 3.94 -23.28
N PRO A 334 -28.99 4.79 -23.41
CA PRO A 334 -29.32 5.46 -24.66
C PRO A 334 -28.34 6.62 -24.91
N TRP A 335 -27.23 6.34 -25.61
CA TRP A 335 -26.26 7.35 -26.00
C TRP A 335 -26.04 7.36 -27.51
N ASN A 336 -26.46 8.45 -28.14
CA ASN A 336 -26.09 8.79 -29.51
C ASN A 336 -25.14 9.98 -29.41
N ALA A 337 -23.84 9.76 -29.57
CA ALA A 337 -22.89 10.87 -29.63
C ALA A 337 -23.39 11.87 -30.69
N PRO A 338 -23.57 13.16 -30.37
CA PRO A 338 -23.90 14.16 -31.38
C PRO A 338 -22.70 14.33 -32.31
N THR A 339 -22.60 13.46 -33.33
CA THR A 339 -21.66 13.61 -34.45
C THR A 339 -21.67 15.09 -34.89
N PRO A 340 -20.51 15.76 -35.05
CA PRO A 340 -20.49 17.14 -35.51
C PRO A 340 -21.20 17.19 -36.87
N LYS A 341 -22.37 17.82 -36.94
CA LYS A 341 -23.13 18.00 -38.19
C LYS A 341 -22.48 19.00 -39.15
N GLN A 342 -21.20 19.30 -39.00
CA GLN A 342 -20.47 20.18 -39.91
C GLN A 342 -19.25 19.46 -40.46
N ILE A 343 -19.47 18.69 -41.53
CA ILE A 343 -18.52 18.69 -42.63
C ILE A 343 -18.59 20.12 -43.18
N GLU A 344 -17.68 20.99 -42.74
CA GLU A 344 -17.39 22.20 -43.50
C GLU A 344 -16.96 21.71 -44.89
N ARG A 345 -17.83 21.94 -45.87
CA ARG A 345 -17.46 21.80 -47.27
C ARG A 345 -16.30 22.74 -47.50
N LEU A 346 -15.13 22.17 -47.78
CA LEU A 346 -14.00 22.89 -48.35
C LEU A 346 -14.51 23.71 -49.55
N SER A 347 -14.36 25.03 -49.46
CA SER A 347 -14.42 25.97 -50.59
C SER A 347 -13.07 26.63 -50.73
#